data_AF-A0A6C0D1Z9-F1
#
_entry.id   AF-A0A6C0D1Z9-F1
#
_cell.length_a   1.000
_cell.length_b   1.000
_cell.length_c   1.000
_cell.angle_alpha   90.00
_cell.angle_beta   90.00
_cell.angle_gamma   90.00
#
_symmetry.space_group_name_H-M   'P 1'
#
loop_
_entity.id
_entity.type
_entity.pdbx_description
1 polymer ?
#
loop_
_entity_poly.entity_id
_entity_poly.type
_entity_poly.pdbx_seq_one_letter_code
_entity_poly.pdbx_strand_id
1 'polypeptide(L)'
;MTEITSFADFNKIYCNKYTVLQLKTIGVKFNVKWKNKKKSDIQQECYSFLKNGYYAAKIQKIWRNYLIRLFNHTQGPAIFKRSICNNVEDFLTTETMKEIDYYFFVSYKDVDGFIYGFNIISLFNLIKKKDIKNPYTRNIFSPELILMVEKRIHYNKLLKKTYHEINDTSNTRKLTMSVDDKINELFQKIDSFGNYTQSEWLTSLNTFYLRKFLLELFDIWSYRAQLLNETKILICPPFGTPFRDIPMHIISSGIYIDTLMIKKYCYTIVNKLINSAETTENQNLGAIYVLTALTLVNSEAANALPWLFQSVI
;
A
#
# COMPACT_ATOMS: atom_id res chain seq x y z
N MET A 1 -49.94 5.56 1.51
CA MET A 1 -49.27 5.86 0.22
C MET A 1 -48.15 4.85 0.06
N THR A 2 -48.07 4.13 -1.06
CA THR A 2 -47.18 2.98 -1.24
C THR A 2 -45.72 3.43 -1.20
N GLU A 3 -44.98 3.00 -0.18
CA GLU A 3 -43.60 3.45 0.03
C GLU A 3 -42.65 2.79 -0.99
N ILE A 4 -41.69 3.58 -1.51
CA ILE A 4 -40.55 3.07 -2.27
C ILE A 4 -39.44 2.73 -1.27
N THR A 5 -39.13 1.44 -1.15
CA THR A 5 -38.15 0.93 -0.18
C THR A 5 -36.92 0.32 -0.84
N SER A 6 -37.02 -0.06 -2.11
CA SER A 6 -35.93 -0.68 -2.85
C SER A 6 -35.86 -0.23 -4.31
N PHE A 7 -34.73 -0.54 -4.97
CA PHE A 7 -34.59 -0.34 -6.42
C PHE A 7 -35.63 -1.12 -7.24
N ALA A 8 -36.16 -2.23 -6.73
CA ALA A 8 -37.16 -3.06 -7.43
C ALA A 8 -38.53 -2.37 -7.58
N ASP A 9 -38.77 -1.32 -6.78
CA ASP A 9 -40.03 -0.58 -6.77
C ASP A 9 -40.15 0.43 -7.91
N PHE A 10 -39.25 0.43 -8.89
CA PHE A 10 -39.19 1.41 -9.97
C PHE A 10 -40.53 1.58 -10.71
N ASN A 11 -41.30 0.51 -10.94
CA ASN A 11 -42.61 0.59 -11.58
C ASN A 11 -43.63 1.42 -10.77
N LYS A 12 -43.51 1.46 -9.43
CA LYS A 12 -44.40 2.23 -8.57
C LYS A 12 -44.33 3.74 -8.85
N ILE A 13 -43.23 4.23 -9.45
CA ILE A 13 -43.06 5.65 -9.86
C ILE A 13 -44.14 6.10 -10.84
N TYR A 14 -44.60 5.21 -11.73
CA TYR A 14 -45.67 5.53 -12.68
C TYR A 14 -47.05 5.04 -12.22
N CYS A 15 -47.11 3.96 -11.43
CA CYS A 15 -48.39 3.45 -10.92
C CYS A 15 -49.02 4.38 -9.86
N ASN A 16 -48.22 5.18 -9.14
CA ASN A 16 -48.70 6.06 -8.07
C ASN A 16 -48.56 7.54 -8.46
N LYS A 17 -49.49 8.38 -7.97
CA LYS A 17 -49.43 9.84 -8.16
C LYS A 17 -48.56 10.49 -7.08
N TYR A 18 -47.27 10.62 -7.34
CA TYR A 18 -46.35 11.35 -6.46
C TYR A 18 -46.33 12.86 -6.74
N THR A 19 -46.12 13.66 -5.71
CA THR A 19 -45.80 15.10 -5.81
C THR A 19 -44.30 15.31 -6.04
N VAL A 20 -43.89 16.52 -6.45
CA VAL A 20 -42.47 16.87 -6.62
C VAL A 20 -41.69 16.70 -5.32
N LEU A 21 -42.29 17.10 -4.19
CA LEU A 21 -41.67 16.94 -2.88
C LEU A 21 -41.43 15.46 -2.55
N GLN A 22 -42.42 14.60 -2.81
CA GLN A 22 -42.29 13.16 -2.58
C GLN A 22 -41.22 12.51 -3.45
N LEU A 23 -41.12 12.89 -4.73
CA LEU A 23 -40.05 12.41 -5.62
C LEU A 23 -38.66 12.84 -5.13
N LYS A 24 -38.53 14.07 -4.61
CA LYS A 24 -37.30 14.56 -3.97
C LYS A 24 -36.97 13.77 -2.69
N THR A 25 -37.96 13.48 -1.85
CA THR A 25 -37.78 12.64 -0.65
C THR A 25 -37.32 11.23 -1.01
N ILE A 26 -37.88 10.62 -2.06
CA ILE A 26 -37.43 9.31 -2.57
C ILE A 26 -35.96 9.40 -3.00
N GLY A 27 -35.56 10.43 -3.74
CA GLY A 27 -34.16 10.62 -4.14
C GLY A 27 -33.19 10.60 -2.95
N VAL A 28 -33.51 11.37 -1.89
CA VAL A 28 -32.70 11.46 -0.67
C VAL A 28 -32.48 10.09 -0.03
N LYS A 29 -33.51 9.23 0.00
CA LYS A 29 -33.42 7.85 0.54
C LYS A 29 -32.38 6.99 -0.18
N PHE A 30 -32.15 7.25 -1.47
CA PHE A 30 -31.13 6.57 -2.28
C PHE A 30 -29.85 7.40 -2.46
N ASN A 31 -29.63 8.42 -1.63
CA ASN A 31 -28.48 9.33 -1.69
C ASN A 31 -28.36 10.11 -3.02
N VAL A 32 -29.48 10.47 -3.64
CA VAL A 32 -29.53 11.27 -4.88
C VAL A 32 -30.36 12.54 -4.67
N LYS A 33 -29.89 13.68 -5.21
CA LYS A 33 -30.64 14.94 -5.19
C LYS A 33 -31.06 15.31 -6.61
N TRP A 34 -32.38 15.37 -6.86
CA TRP A 34 -32.92 15.83 -8.14
C TRP A 34 -32.86 17.36 -8.21
N LYS A 35 -32.36 17.90 -9.34
CA LYS A 35 -32.33 19.34 -9.58
C LYS A 35 -33.75 19.88 -9.78
N ASN A 36 -33.94 21.19 -9.62
CA ASN A 36 -35.22 21.85 -9.92
C ASN A 36 -35.50 21.76 -11.44
N LYS A 37 -36.41 20.87 -11.81
CA LYS A 37 -36.87 20.61 -13.18
C LYS A 37 -38.39 20.42 -13.18
N LYS A 38 -38.99 20.27 -14.36
CA LYS A 38 -40.42 19.93 -14.47
C LYS A 38 -40.68 18.59 -13.78
N LYS A 39 -41.89 18.42 -13.23
CA LYS A 39 -42.28 17.20 -12.51
C LYS A 39 -42.06 15.94 -13.36
N SER A 40 -42.41 16.00 -14.65
CA SER A 40 -42.22 14.92 -15.63
C SER A 40 -40.78 14.43 -15.67
N ASP A 41 -39.83 15.36 -15.66
CA ASP A 41 -38.41 15.08 -15.82
C ASP A 41 -37.87 14.40 -14.56
N ILE A 42 -38.24 14.92 -13.38
CA ILE A 42 -37.88 14.32 -12.07
C ILE A 42 -38.46 12.90 -11.97
N GLN A 43 -39.69 12.69 -12.43
CA GLN A 43 -40.34 11.39 -12.43
C GLN A 43 -39.61 10.39 -13.34
N GLN A 44 -39.25 10.80 -14.56
CA GLN A 44 -38.49 9.98 -15.51
C GLN A 44 -37.09 9.65 -14.98
N GLU A 45 -36.37 10.63 -14.42
CA GLU A 45 -35.04 10.43 -13.82
C GLU A 45 -35.11 9.46 -12.65
N CYS A 46 -36.09 9.64 -11.75
CA CYS A 46 -36.28 8.75 -10.61
C CYS A 46 -36.57 7.31 -11.05
N TYR A 47 -37.48 7.12 -12.00
CA TYR A 47 -37.76 5.81 -12.58
C TYR A 47 -36.50 5.18 -13.19
N SER A 48 -35.78 5.94 -14.03
CA SER A 48 -34.60 5.44 -14.75
C SER A 48 -33.48 5.07 -13.78
N PHE A 49 -33.24 5.90 -12.77
CA PHE A 49 -32.27 5.64 -11.72
C PHE A 49 -32.60 4.35 -10.95
N LEU A 50 -33.86 4.19 -10.51
CA LEU A 50 -34.27 3.00 -9.77
C LEU A 50 -34.16 1.73 -10.62
N LYS A 51 -34.64 1.79 -11.87
CA LYS A 51 -34.57 0.70 -12.85
C LYS A 51 -33.12 0.29 -13.13
N ASN A 52 -32.25 1.26 -13.43
CA ASN A 52 -30.84 1.01 -13.71
C ASN A 52 -30.14 0.43 -12.48
N GLY A 53 -30.41 0.97 -11.28
CA GLY A 53 -29.89 0.44 -10.02
C GLY A 53 -30.30 -1.01 -9.78
N TYR A 54 -31.56 -1.38 -10.09
CA TYR A 54 -32.06 -2.75 -9.96
C TYR A 54 -31.32 -3.74 -10.87
N TYR A 55 -31.17 -3.41 -12.16
CA TYR A 55 -30.45 -4.28 -13.10
C TYR A 55 -28.94 -4.31 -12.84
N ALA A 56 -28.33 -3.17 -12.47
CA ALA A 56 -26.95 -3.13 -12.04
C ALA A 56 -26.70 -4.04 -10.83
N ALA A 57 -27.58 -4.03 -9.84
CA ALA A 57 -27.49 -4.92 -8.68
C ALA A 57 -27.57 -6.41 -9.07
N LYS A 58 -28.40 -6.78 -10.06
CA LYS A 58 -28.44 -8.15 -10.59
C LYS A 58 -27.13 -8.55 -11.27
N ILE A 59 -26.58 -7.69 -12.11
CA ILE A 59 -25.30 -7.94 -12.79
C ILE A 59 -24.18 -8.08 -11.76
N GLN A 60 -24.09 -7.17 -10.79
CA GLN A 60 -23.12 -7.23 -9.72
C GLN A 60 -23.26 -8.52 -8.89
N LYS A 61 -24.47 -9.00 -8.63
CA LYS A 61 -24.70 -10.28 -7.94
C LYS A 61 -24.11 -11.46 -8.72
N ILE A 62 -24.36 -11.52 -10.02
CA ILE A 62 -23.79 -12.56 -10.89
C ILE A 62 -22.26 -12.50 -10.88
N TRP A 63 -21.70 -11.30 -11.02
CA TRP A 63 -20.25 -11.10 -11.00
C TRP A 63 -19.60 -11.48 -9.67
N ARG A 64 -20.20 -11.09 -8.53
CA ARG A 64 -19.72 -11.49 -7.20
C ARG A 64 -19.71 -13.02 -7.04
N ASN A 65 -20.75 -13.70 -7.51
CA ASN A 65 -20.81 -15.17 -7.49
C ASN A 65 -19.74 -15.80 -8.38
N TYR A 66 -19.52 -15.24 -9.57
CA TYR A 66 -18.46 -15.69 -10.47
C TYR A 66 -17.07 -15.52 -9.84
N LEU A 67 -16.79 -14.39 -9.20
CA LEU A 67 -15.53 -14.14 -8.50
C LEU A 67 -15.29 -15.15 -7.37
N ILE A 68 -16.31 -15.48 -6.59
CA ILE A 68 -16.20 -16.52 -5.54
C ILE A 68 -15.93 -17.91 -6.12
N ARG A 69 -16.50 -18.24 -7.29
CA ARG A 69 -16.17 -19.50 -7.98
C ARG A 69 -14.71 -19.55 -8.41
N LEU A 70 -14.20 -18.47 -9.02
CA LEU A 70 -12.78 -18.36 -9.36
C LEU A 70 -11.88 -18.49 -8.13
N PHE A 71 -12.26 -17.85 -7.02
CA PHE A 71 -11.57 -17.98 -5.75
C PHE A 71 -11.54 -19.44 -5.26
N ASN A 72 -12.66 -20.15 -5.28
CA ASN A 72 -12.75 -21.55 -4.85
C ASN A 72 -11.88 -22.49 -5.69
N HIS A 73 -11.75 -22.22 -6.99
CA HIS A 73 -10.86 -23.00 -7.87
C HIS A 73 -9.38 -22.91 -7.50
N THR A 74 -8.99 -21.98 -6.61
CA THR A 74 -7.61 -21.84 -6.10
C THR A 74 -7.35 -22.51 -4.75
N GLN A 75 -8.30 -23.27 -4.18
CA GLN A 75 -8.15 -23.92 -2.87
C GLN A 75 -7.52 -25.31 -2.93
N GLY A 76 -7.51 -25.91 -4.11
CA GLY A 76 -7.02 -27.26 -4.32
C GLY A 76 -7.91 -28.37 -3.72
N PRO A 77 -7.40 -29.61 -3.66
CA PRO A 77 -8.21 -30.81 -3.50
C PRO A 77 -8.85 -30.98 -2.11
N ALA A 78 -8.29 -30.38 -1.06
CA ALA A 78 -8.75 -30.54 0.31
C ALA A 78 -9.75 -29.46 0.78
N ILE A 79 -10.30 -28.65 -0.14
CA ILE A 79 -11.24 -27.55 0.17
C ILE A 79 -12.41 -27.99 1.07
N PHE A 80 -13.05 -29.12 0.78
CA PHE A 80 -14.23 -29.59 1.51
C PHE A 80 -13.89 -30.57 2.64
N LYS A 81 -12.75 -31.28 2.53
CA LYS A 81 -12.34 -32.31 3.47
C LYS A 81 -10.87 -32.15 3.81
N ARG A 82 -10.58 -31.24 4.74
CA ARG A 82 -9.21 -30.91 5.17
C ARG A 82 -8.48 -32.07 5.84
N SER A 83 -9.21 -33.08 6.32
CA SER A 83 -8.62 -34.28 6.91
C SER A 83 -7.89 -35.20 5.91
N ILE A 84 -7.96 -34.92 4.60
CA ILE A 84 -7.18 -35.66 3.60
C ILE A 84 -5.76 -35.11 3.45
N CYS A 85 -5.45 -33.97 4.09
CA CYS A 85 -4.10 -33.45 4.15
C CYS A 85 -3.21 -34.39 4.97
N ASN A 86 -2.00 -34.63 4.49
CA ASN A 86 -1.00 -35.47 5.12
C ASN A 86 -0.26 -34.76 6.26
N ASN A 87 -0.19 -33.43 6.24
CA ASN A 87 0.30 -32.63 7.36
C ASN A 87 -0.85 -32.19 8.28
N VAL A 88 -0.57 -32.12 9.58
CA VAL A 88 -1.56 -31.79 10.62
C VAL A 88 -1.71 -30.27 10.80
N GLU A 89 -0.59 -29.55 10.78
CA GLU A 89 -0.51 -28.10 11.03
C GLU A 89 0.22 -27.39 9.89
N ASP A 90 0.05 -26.06 9.81
CA ASP A 90 0.82 -25.19 8.94
C ASP A 90 2.23 -24.94 9.49
N PHE A 91 3.23 -24.94 8.61
CA PHE A 91 4.64 -24.87 9.00
C PHE A 91 5.06 -23.52 9.60
N LEU A 92 4.30 -22.44 9.36
CA LEU A 92 4.64 -21.10 9.86
C LEU A 92 3.65 -20.62 10.92
N THR A 93 2.34 -20.74 10.67
CA THR A 93 1.33 -20.27 11.63
C THR A 93 1.06 -21.26 12.74
N THR A 94 1.45 -22.53 12.59
CA THR A 94 1.17 -23.64 13.52
C THR A 94 -0.32 -23.93 13.73
N GLU A 95 -1.19 -23.28 12.94
CA GLU A 95 -2.62 -23.59 12.94
C GLU A 95 -2.86 -24.98 12.35
N THR A 96 -3.74 -25.76 12.97
CA THR A 96 -4.13 -27.04 12.38
C THR A 96 -4.89 -26.82 11.08
N MET A 97 -4.86 -27.80 10.17
CA MET A 97 -5.61 -27.70 8.90
C MET A 97 -7.09 -27.36 9.11
N LYS A 98 -7.70 -27.78 10.23
CA LYS A 98 -9.10 -27.50 10.56
C LYS A 98 -9.33 -26.05 11.01
N GLU A 99 -8.35 -25.42 11.65
CA GLU A 99 -8.47 -24.07 12.22
C GLU A 99 -8.26 -22.96 11.19
N ILE A 100 -7.42 -23.20 10.17
CA ILE A 100 -7.10 -22.18 9.15
C ILE A 100 -8.40 -21.64 8.52
N ASP A 101 -8.60 -20.33 8.50
CA ASP A 101 -9.83 -19.76 7.93
C ASP A 101 -9.98 -20.10 6.42
N TYR A 102 -11.23 -20.23 5.96
CA TYR A 102 -11.55 -20.58 4.57
C TYR A 102 -10.88 -19.65 3.54
N TYR A 103 -10.74 -18.37 3.85
CA TYR A 103 -10.11 -17.42 2.93
C TYR A 103 -8.60 -17.63 2.84
N PHE A 104 -7.97 -18.24 3.84
CA PHE A 104 -6.53 -18.44 3.90
C PHE A 104 -6.09 -19.89 3.63
N PHE A 105 -6.99 -20.87 3.69
CA PHE A 105 -6.65 -22.26 3.43
C PHE A 105 -6.39 -22.55 1.94
N VAL A 106 -5.29 -23.24 1.64
CA VAL A 106 -5.02 -23.90 0.35
C VAL A 106 -4.50 -25.31 0.54
N SER A 107 -4.60 -26.11 -0.50
CA SER A 107 -3.99 -27.43 -0.57
C SER A 107 -3.49 -27.71 -1.97
N TYR A 108 -2.54 -28.63 -2.10
CA TYR A 108 -2.11 -29.16 -3.39
C TYR A 108 -1.70 -30.61 -3.27
N LYS A 109 -1.73 -31.33 -4.39
CA LYS A 109 -1.22 -32.70 -4.49
C LYS A 109 0.22 -32.65 -5.00
N ASP A 110 1.15 -33.16 -4.23
CA ASP A 110 2.58 -33.15 -4.55
C ASP A 110 2.96 -34.35 -5.43
N VAL A 111 4.21 -34.38 -5.90
CA VAL A 111 4.73 -35.42 -6.81
C VAL A 111 4.75 -36.82 -6.20
N ASP A 112 4.77 -36.91 -4.88
CA ASP A 112 4.67 -38.15 -4.10
C ASP A 112 3.22 -38.70 -4.03
N GLY A 113 2.25 -37.97 -4.58
CA GLY A 113 0.84 -38.32 -4.57
C GLY A 113 0.09 -37.93 -3.30
N PHE A 114 0.79 -37.38 -2.29
CA PHE A 114 0.21 -36.90 -1.05
C PHE A 114 -0.38 -35.49 -1.21
N ILE A 115 -1.33 -35.14 -0.34
CA ILE A 115 -1.98 -33.85 -0.33
C ILE A 115 -1.47 -33.05 0.84
N TYR A 116 -0.94 -31.86 0.59
CA TYR A 116 -0.46 -30.96 1.64
C TYR A 116 -1.36 -29.72 1.71
N GLY A 117 -1.73 -29.34 2.93
CA GLY A 117 -2.50 -28.14 3.22
C GLY A 117 -1.65 -27.05 3.85
N PHE A 118 -1.97 -25.79 3.58
CA PHE A 118 -1.21 -24.64 4.05
C PHE A 118 -2.13 -23.46 4.35
N ASN A 119 -1.65 -22.58 5.22
CA ASN A 119 -2.07 -21.20 5.20
C ASN A 119 -1.40 -20.52 3.98
N ILE A 120 -2.22 -19.88 3.13
CA ILE A 120 -1.79 -19.25 1.88
C ILE A 120 -0.74 -18.17 2.12
N ILE A 121 -0.76 -17.52 3.28
CA ILE A 121 0.23 -16.50 3.65
C ILE A 121 1.59 -17.14 3.87
N SER A 122 1.63 -18.24 4.61
CA SER A 122 2.83 -19.04 4.84
C SER A 122 3.44 -19.48 3.51
N LEU A 123 2.62 -20.09 2.65
CA LEU A 123 3.06 -20.59 1.35
C LEU A 123 3.52 -19.46 0.42
N PHE A 124 2.78 -18.34 0.35
CA PHE A 124 3.17 -17.18 -0.45
C PHE A 124 4.48 -16.54 0.03
N ASN A 125 4.68 -16.42 1.35
CA ASN A 125 5.91 -15.86 1.91
C ASN A 125 7.13 -16.73 1.60
N LEU A 126 6.95 -18.05 1.59
CA LEU A 126 7.99 -19.01 1.21
C LEU A 126 8.39 -18.84 -0.27
N ILE A 127 7.41 -18.80 -1.17
CA ILE A 127 7.61 -18.56 -2.61
C ILE A 127 8.27 -17.19 -2.86
N LYS A 128 7.81 -16.12 -2.18
CA LYS A 128 8.39 -14.76 -2.30
C LYS A 128 9.88 -14.73 -1.91
N LYS A 129 10.29 -15.56 -0.95
CA LYS A 129 11.70 -15.71 -0.54
C LYS A 129 12.53 -16.56 -1.51
N LYS A 130 11.95 -17.00 -2.63
CA LYS A 130 12.55 -17.94 -3.60
C LYS A 130 12.87 -19.30 -3.02
N ASP A 131 12.28 -19.65 -1.87
CA ASP A 131 12.32 -21.00 -1.34
C ASP A 131 11.12 -21.76 -1.94
N ILE A 132 11.35 -22.38 -3.10
CA ILE A 132 10.29 -23.04 -3.87
C ILE A 132 10.17 -24.53 -3.55
N LYS A 133 10.46 -24.92 -2.31
CA LYS A 133 10.41 -26.31 -1.85
C LYS A 133 9.33 -26.49 -0.80
N ASN A 134 8.62 -27.61 -0.86
CA ASN A 134 7.68 -28.03 0.16
C ASN A 134 8.39 -28.16 1.52
N PRO A 135 7.94 -27.46 2.59
CA PRO A 135 8.56 -27.54 3.92
C PRO A 135 8.63 -28.94 4.52
N TYR A 136 7.72 -29.84 4.13
CA TYR A 136 7.63 -31.19 4.69
C TYR A 136 8.48 -32.22 3.92
N THR A 137 8.55 -32.11 2.59
CA THR A 137 9.19 -33.11 1.71
C THR A 137 10.45 -32.60 1.00
N ARG A 138 10.63 -31.27 0.96
CA ARG A 138 11.61 -30.54 0.14
C ARG A 138 11.46 -30.71 -1.38
N ASN A 139 10.37 -31.32 -1.85
CA ASN A 139 10.04 -31.39 -3.27
C ASN A 139 9.83 -29.99 -3.82
N ILE A 140 10.26 -29.75 -5.06
CA ILE A 140 10.09 -28.46 -5.71
C ILE A 140 8.61 -28.25 -6.04
N PHE A 141 8.07 -27.08 -5.71
CA PHE A 141 6.71 -26.69 -6.08
C PHE A 141 6.56 -26.63 -7.60
N SER A 142 5.42 -27.13 -8.09
CA SER A 142 5.14 -27.03 -9.52
C SER A 142 4.83 -25.58 -9.93
N PRO A 143 5.12 -25.18 -11.18
CA PRO A 143 4.77 -23.85 -11.68
C PRO A 143 3.27 -23.54 -11.56
N GLU A 144 2.41 -24.54 -11.71
CA GLU A 144 0.97 -24.41 -11.58
C GLU A 144 0.56 -24.03 -10.16
N LEU A 145 1.20 -24.61 -9.15
CA LEU A 145 0.98 -24.25 -7.74
C LEU A 145 1.36 -22.79 -7.49
N ILE A 146 2.52 -22.36 -7.98
CA ILE A 146 2.99 -20.98 -7.82
C ILE A 146 1.98 -20.00 -8.43
N LEU A 147 1.55 -20.24 -9.68
CA LEU A 147 0.54 -19.43 -10.36
C LEU A 147 -0.82 -19.45 -9.63
N MET A 148 -1.22 -20.59 -9.07
CA MET A 148 -2.43 -20.71 -8.27
C MET A 148 -2.36 -19.86 -7.00
N VAL A 149 -1.22 -19.89 -6.30
CA VAL A 149 -0.97 -19.09 -5.09
C VAL A 149 -1.03 -17.61 -5.41
N GLU A 150 -0.38 -17.15 -6.48
CA GLU A 150 -0.43 -15.75 -6.92
C GLU A 150 -1.84 -15.28 -7.25
N LYS A 151 -2.59 -16.09 -8.02
CA LYS A 151 -4.01 -15.82 -8.33
C LYS A 151 -4.86 -15.72 -7.07
N ARG A 152 -4.64 -16.63 -6.12
CA ARG A 152 -5.38 -16.62 -4.86
C ARG A 152 -5.13 -15.35 -4.07
N ILE A 153 -3.86 -14.95 -3.90
CA ILE A 153 -3.50 -13.68 -3.24
C ILE A 153 -4.20 -12.48 -3.91
N HIS A 154 -4.26 -12.46 -5.25
CA HIS A 154 -5.00 -11.43 -5.97
C HIS A 154 -6.51 -11.44 -5.64
N TYR A 155 -7.15 -12.62 -5.62
CA TYR A 155 -8.56 -12.74 -5.25
C TYR A 155 -8.85 -12.38 -3.79
N ASN A 156 -7.99 -12.76 -2.85
CA ASN A 156 -8.06 -12.33 -1.44
C ASN A 156 -8.10 -10.80 -1.33
N LYS A 157 -7.25 -10.09 -2.09
CA LYS A 157 -7.24 -8.62 -2.14
C LYS A 157 -8.55 -8.05 -2.68
N LEU A 158 -9.06 -8.59 -3.79
CA LEU A 158 -10.35 -8.15 -4.37
C LEU A 158 -11.53 -8.36 -3.41
N LEU A 159 -11.51 -9.44 -2.65
CA LEU A 159 -12.54 -9.77 -1.65
C LEU A 159 -12.37 -8.99 -0.34
N LYS A 160 -11.31 -8.18 -0.18
CA LYS A 160 -10.92 -7.54 1.08
C LYS A 160 -10.76 -8.56 2.22
N LYS A 161 -10.30 -9.76 1.87
CA LYS A 161 -10.01 -10.89 2.77
C LYS A 161 -8.51 -11.13 2.82
N THR A 162 -7.84 -10.07 3.24
CA THR A 162 -6.42 -10.09 3.56
C THR A 162 -6.32 -10.10 5.09
N TYR A 163 -5.42 -10.89 5.68
CA TYR A 163 -4.89 -10.50 6.99
C TYR A 163 -4.40 -9.05 6.86
N HIS A 164 -4.35 -8.29 7.96
CA HIS A 164 -3.60 -7.03 7.99
C HIS A 164 -2.12 -7.18 7.55
N GLU A 165 -1.68 -8.43 7.28
CA GLU A 165 -0.36 -8.88 6.86
C GLU A 165 -0.20 -9.23 5.36
N ILE A 166 -1.25 -9.25 4.52
CA ILE A 166 -1.05 -9.25 3.03
C ILE A 166 -0.68 -7.84 2.51
N ASN A 167 -0.41 -6.93 3.44
CA ASN A 167 0.52 -5.83 3.24
C ASN A 167 1.91 -6.32 3.69
N ASP A 168 2.66 -6.89 2.74
CA ASP A 168 4.12 -6.92 2.79
C ASP A 168 4.80 -7.57 4.01
N THR A 169 4.27 -8.63 4.61
CA THR A 169 5.01 -9.40 5.64
C THR A 169 6.01 -10.38 5.04
N SER A 170 7.09 -9.86 4.46
CA SER A 170 8.38 -10.53 4.52
C SER A 170 9.00 -10.30 5.91
N ASN A 171 8.34 -10.73 6.99
CA ASN A 171 8.82 -10.57 8.36
C ASN A 171 8.89 -11.92 9.09
N THR A 172 9.73 -12.81 8.60
CA THR A 172 10.61 -13.51 9.55
C THR A 172 11.36 -12.43 10.31
N ARG A 173 11.45 -12.55 11.64
CA ARG A 173 12.33 -11.77 12.53
C ARG A 173 13.80 -11.81 12.07
N LYS A 174 14.15 -11.11 10.98
CA LYS A 174 15.09 -10.02 11.11
C LYS A 174 14.22 -8.87 11.59
N LEU A 175 14.66 -8.14 12.60
CA LEU A 175 14.08 -6.84 12.90
C LEU A 175 14.02 -6.03 11.58
N THR A 176 12.89 -6.02 10.88
CA THR A 176 12.70 -5.00 9.85
C THR A 176 12.38 -3.77 10.64
N MET A 177 13.45 -3.05 10.94
CA MET A 177 13.41 -1.68 11.35
C MET A 177 12.29 -0.96 10.59
N SER A 178 11.36 -0.39 11.36
CA SER A 178 10.41 0.60 10.85
C SER A 178 11.15 1.61 9.99
N VAL A 179 10.44 2.30 9.08
CA VAL A 179 11.06 3.41 8.35
C VAL A 179 11.65 4.43 9.33
N ASP A 180 10.98 4.63 10.47
CA ASP A 180 11.48 5.48 11.56
C ASP A 180 12.74 4.87 12.20
N ASP A 181 12.77 3.56 12.52
CA ASP A 181 13.97 2.91 13.05
C ASP A 181 15.16 3.03 12.07
N LYS A 182 14.92 2.89 10.76
CA LYS A 182 15.95 3.07 9.73
C LYS A 182 16.43 4.51 9.61
N ILE A 183 15.52 5.48 9.79
CA ILE A 183 15.89 6.89 9.87
C ILE A 183 16.75 7.11 11.11
N ASN A 184 16.42 6.50 12.25
CA ASN A 184 17.22 6.61 13.47
C ASN A 184 18.65 6.10 13.26
N GLU A 185 18.84 4.96 12.57
CA GLU A 185 20.17 4.48 12.18
C GLU A 185 20.94 5.46 11.29
N LEU A 186 20.27 6.13 10.36
CA LEU A 186 20.90 7.15 9.53
C LEU A 186 21.38 8.34 10.38
N PHE A 187 20.57 8.78 11.34
CA PHE A 187 20.94 9.87 12.25
C PHE A 187 22.10 9.47 13.18
N GLN A 188 22.11 8.24 13.72
CA GLN A 188 23.26 7.72 14.47
C GLN A 188 24.54 7.71 13.63
N LYS A 189 24.44 7.41 12.33
CA LYS A 189 25.58 7.51 11.41
C LYS A 189 26.00 8.96 11.17
N ILE A 190 25.07 9.89 11.00
CA ILE A 190 25.38 11.32 10.90
C ILE A 190 26.12 11.81 12.15
N ASP A 191 25.70 11.32 13.32
CA ASP A 191 26.34 11.66 14.59
C ASP A 191 27.79 11.15 14.67
N SER A 192 28.06 9.99 14.07
CA SER A 192 29.42 9.44 13.99
C SER A 192 30.39 10.33 13.20
N PHE A 193 29.89 11.27 12.39
CA PHE A 193 30.70 12.28 11.69
C PHE A 193 30.99 13.54 12.55
N GLY A 194 30.51 13.57 13.80
CA GLY A 194 30.70 14.70 14.72
C GLY A 194 29.55 15.70 14.74
N ASN A 195 28.41 15.39 14.11
CA ASN A 195 27.19 16.18 14.23
C ASN A 195 26.41 15.73 15.48
N TYR A 196 25.64 16.62 16.11
CA TYR A 196 24.71 16.23 17.17
C TYR A 196 23.29 16.38 16.65
N THR A 197 22.68 15.27 16.27
CA THR A 197 21.39 15.27 15.57
C THR A 197 20.32 14.52 16.36
N GLN A 198 19.06 14.79 16.05
CA GLN A 198 17.91 14.07 16.61
C GLN A 198 17.01 13.60 15.48
N SER A 199 16.71 12.31 15.46
CA SER A 199 15.92 11.67 14.40
C SER A 199 14.50 12.24 14.27
N GLU A 200 13.98 12.74 15.38
CA GLU A 200 12.71 13.42 15.58
C GLU A 200 12.58 14.62 14.65
N TRP A 201 13.70 15.25 14.25
CA TRP A 201 13.70 16.34 13.30
C TRP A 201 13.08 15.97 11.95
N LEU A 202 13.14 14.69 11.58
CA LEU A 202 12.52 14.15 10.37
C LEU A 202 11.29 13.26 10.70
N THR A 203 11.37 12.40 11.71
CA THR A 203 10.31 11.39 11.98
C THR A 203 9.03 12.00 12.53
N SER A 204 9.10 13.15 13.21
CA SER A 204 7.94 13.87 13.76
C SER A 204 7.21 14.75 12.74
N LEU A 205 7.81 14.98 11.55
CA LEU A 205 7.23 15.86 10.54
C LEU A 205 5.93 15.29 9.97
N ASN A 206 4.94 16.16 9.79
CA ASN A 206 3.72 15.82 9.08
C ASN A 206 3.95 15.74 7.56
N THR A 207 2.96 15.23 6.82
CA THR A 207 3.03 15.05 5.36
C THR A 207 3.43 16.32 4.60
N PHE A 208 2.96 17.50 5.05
CA PHE A 208 3.28 18.77 4.40
C PHE A 208 4.76 19.12 4.56
N TYR A 209 5.30 19.05 5.78
CA TYR A 209 6.70 19.36 6.04
C TYR A 209 7.66 18.31 5.46
N LEU A 210 7.25 17.04 5.40
CA LEU A 210 8.03 16.00 4.70
C LEU A 210 8.12 16.28 3.20
N ARG A 211 7.05 16.76 2.56
CA ARG A 211 7.10 17.19 1.15
C ARG A 211 8.00 18.40 0.99
N LYS A 212 7.86 19.40 1.88
CA LYS A 212 8.71 20.58 1.86
C LYS A 212 10.19 20.18 1.97
N PHE A 213 10.53 19.30 2.90
CA PHE A 213 11.90 18.79 3.08
C PHE A 213 12.48 18.21 1.78
N LEU A 214 11.73 17.34 1.10
CA LEU A 214 12.18 16.75 -0.17
C LEU A 214 12.39 17.79 -1.27
N LEU A 215 11.53 18.81 -1.33
CA LEU A 215 11.63 19.90 -2.29
C LEU A 215 12.84 20.80 -2.00
N GLU A 216 13.04 21.18 -0.74
CA GLU A 216 14.21 21.99 -0.32
C GLU A 216 15.51 21.23 -0.57
N LEU A 217 15.57 19.95 -0.22
CA LEU A 217 16.77 19.13 -0.45
C LEU A 217 17.05 18.94 -1.95
N PHE A 218 16.02 18.76 -2.76
CA PHE A 218 16.15 18.70 -4.22
C PHE A 218 16.67 20.00 -4.80
N ASP A 219 16.15 21.14 -4.33
CA ASP A 219 16.54 22.46 -4.78
C ASP A 219 17.99 22.80 -4.38
N ILE A 220 18.38 22.48 -3.14
CA ILE A 220 19.76 22.62 -2.66
C ILE A 220 20.72 21.79 -3.51
N TRP A 221 20.42 20.49 -3.69
CA TRP A 221 21.28 19.58 -4.43
C TRP A 221 21.41 19.96 -5.91
N SER A 222 20.31 20.40 -6.52
CA SER A 222 20.25 20.63 -7.96
C SER A 222 20.75 22.01 -8.34
N TYR A 223 20.48 23.02 -7.52
CA TYR A 223 20.66 24.42 -7.87
C TYR A 223 21.47 25.20 -6.84
N ARG A 224 21.02 25.27 -5.58
CA ARG A 224 21.56 26.26 -4.62
C ARG A 224 22.99 25.99 -4.18
N ALA A 225 23.37 24.72 -4.04
CA ALA A 225 24.71 24.35 -3.62
C ALA A 225 25.77 24.53 -4.71
N GLN A 226 25.36 24.82 -5.96
CA GLN A 226 26.26 25.01 -7.12
C GLN A 226 27.32 23.90 -7.28
N LEU A 227 26.99 22.67 -6.90
CA LEU A 227 27.89 21.53 -6.95
C LEU A 227 28.26 21.17 -8.39
N LEU A 228 29.56 21.03 -8.65
CA LEU A 228 30.05 20.42 -9.88
C LEU A 228 29.57 18.98 -9.99
N ASN A 229 29.35 18.51 -11.22
CA ASN A 229 28.87 17.15 -11.46
C ASN A 229 29.84 16.09 -10.90
N GLU A 230 31.14 16.36 -10.97
CA GLU A 230 32.18 15.51 -10.37
C GLU A 230 31.98 15.36 -8.86
N THR A 231 31.76 16.47 -8.15
CA THR A 231 31.46 16.48 -6.71
C THR A 231 30.16 15.73 -6.41
N LYS A 232 29.10 15.89 -7.23
CA LYS A 232 27.85 15.14 -7.06
C LYS A 232 28.08 13.63 -7.18
N ILE A 233 28.94 13.19 -8.10
CA ILE A 233 29.29 11.77 -8.27
C ILE A 233 30.10 11.26 -7.08
N LEU A 234 31.04 12.06 -6.55
CA LEU A 234 31.81 11.69 -5.36
C LEU A 234 30.91 11.46 -4.13
N ILE A 235 29.88 12.30 -3.95
CA ILE A 235 28.94 12.20 -2.83
C ILE A 235 27.89 11.09 -3.07
N CYS A 236 27.38 10.95 -4.30
CA CYS A 236 26.33 9.99 -4.63
C CYS A 236 26.65 9.23 -5.94
N PRO A 237 27.58 8.27 -5.92
CA PRO A 237 27.97 7.52 -7.12
C PRO A 237 26.83 6.62 -7.63
N PRO A 238 26.87 6.19 -8.91
CA PRO A 238 27.86 6.56 -9.93
C PRO A 238 27.51 7.83 -10.73
N PHE A 239 26.29 8.36 -10.59
CA PHE A 239 25.77 9.43 -11.46
C PHE A 239 25.43 10.74 -10.73
N GLY A 240 25.58 10.83 -9.41
CA GLY A 240 25.25 12.05 -8.65
C GLY A 240 23.74 12.38 -8.60
N THR A 241 22.87 11.39 -8.80
CA THR A 241 21.41 11.56 -8.96
C THR A 241 20.61 10.83 -7.86
N PRO A 242 20.61 11.33 -6.62
CA PRO A 242 19.92 10.67 -5.51
C PRO A 242 18.38 10.61 -5.70
N PHE A 243 17.81 11.52 -6.49
CA PHE A 243 16.37 11.67 -6.73
C PHE A 243 15.83 10.89 -7.94
N ARG A 244 16.67 10.13 -8.67
CA ARG A 244 16.29 9.50 -9.96
C ARG A 244 15.02 8.64 -9.87
N ASP A 245 14.85 7.91 -8.77
CA ASP A 245 13.74 6.96 -8.59
C ASP A 245 12.55 7.58 -7.84
N ILE A 246 12.59 8.89 -7.60
CA ILE A 246 11.61 9.60 -6.79
C ILE A 246 10.78 10.50 -7.72
N PRO A 247 9.45 10.35 -7.76
CA PRO A 247 8.59 11.12 -8.66
C PRO A 247 8.42 12.56 -8.15
N MET A 248 9.45 13.40 -8.29
CA MET A 248 9.48 14.78 -7.80
C MET A 248 8.32 15.64 -8.34
N HIS A 249 7.90 15.38 -9.59
CA HIS A 249 6.74 16.04 -10.20
C HIS A 249 5.42 15.75 -9.46
N ILE A 250 5.25 14.56 -8.88
CA ILE A 250 4.07 14.23 -8.07
C ILE A 250 4.20 14.89 -6.70
N ILE A 251 5.40 14.90 -6.13
CA ILE A 251 5.67 15.55 -4.83
C ILE A 251 5.36 17.05 -4.90
N SER A 252 5.64 17.74 -6.01
CA SER A 252 5.30 19.15 -6.21
C SER A 252 3.82 19.41 -6.56
N SER A 253 3.13 18.46 -7.21
CA SER A 253 1.77 18.65 -7.76
C SER A 253 0.62 18.80 -6.76
N GLY A 254 0.88 18.80 -5.45
CA GLY A 254 -0.18 18.89 -4.42
C GLY A 254 -1.05 17.63 -4.27
N ILE A 255 -0.90 16.62 -5.14
CA ILE A 255 -1.65 15.35 -5.08
C ILE A 255 -1.46 14.67 -3.71
N TYR A 256 -2.51 14.00 -3.23
CA TYR A 256 -2.47 13.23 -1.99
C TYR A 256 -1.52 12.03 -2.13
N ILE A 257 -0.58 11.92 -1.19
CA ILE A 257 0.35 10.81 -1.06
C ILE A 257 0.34 10.41 0.41
N ASP A 258 0.34 9.10 0.66
CA ASP A 258 0.40 8.55 2.01
C ASP A 258 1.70 8.95 2.73
N THR A 259 1.58 9.28 4.02
CA THR A 259 2.70 9.79 4.84
C THR A 259 3.86 8.79 4.91
N LEU A 260 3.55 7.49 5.04
CA LEU A 260 4.58 6.44 5.09
C LEU A 260 5.33 6.35 3.76
N MET A 261 4.65 6.56 2.64
CA MET A 261 5.27 6.57 1.31
C MET A 261 6.25 7.75 1.16
N ILE A 262 5.88 8.94 1.64
CA ILE A 262 6.79 10.10 1.62
C ILE A 262 7.98 9.87 2.56
N LYS A 263 7.76 9.33 3.77
CA LYS A 263 8.86 8.96 4.69
C LYS A 263 9.83 7.96 4.04
N LYS A 264 9.34 6.98 3.27
CA LYS A 264 10.17 6.04 2.51
C LYS A 264 11.01 6.75 1.43
N TYR A 265 10.47 7.77 0.78
CA TYR A 265 11.25 8.61 -0.15
C TYR A 265 12.34 9.40 0.57
N CYS A 266 12.03 10.02 1.72
CA CYS A 266 13.02 10.69 2.55
C CYS A 266 14.15 9.73 2.94
N TYR A 267 13.81 8.56 3.49
CA TYR A 267 14.80 7.54 3.83
C TYR A 267 15.67 7.15 2.63
N THR A 268 15.07 6.91 1.47
CA THR A 268 15.81 6.48 0.28
C THR A 268 16.84 7.52 -0.17
N ILE A 269 16.45 8.80 -0.20
CA ILE A 269 17.35 9.90 -0.60
C ILE A 269 18.44 10.11 0.44
N VAL A 270 18.07 10.20 1.72
CA VAL A 270 19.01 10.45 2.82
C VAL A 270 20.02 9.30 2.93
N ASN A 271 19.56 8.05 2.80
CA ASN A 271 20.44 6.88 2.76
C ASN A 271 21.42 6.94 1.58
N LYS A 272 20.96 7.33 0.37
CA LYS A 272 21.87 7.47 -0.78
C LYS A 272 22.94 8.53 -0.52
N LEU A 273 22.58 9.67 0.04
CA LEU A 273 23.53 10.76 0.31
C LEU A 273 24.56 10.42 1.39
N ILE A 274 24.18 9.60 2.39
CA ILE A 274 25.06 9.27 3.53
C ILE A 274 25.87 7.99 3.30
N ASN A 275 25.34 7.01 2.57
CA ASN A 275 25.93 5.68 2.48
C ASN A 275 26.56 5.33 1.13
N SER A 276 26.37 6.12 0.08
CA SER A 276 26.84 5.74 -1.27
C SER A 276 28.30 6.12 -1.53
N ALA A 277 28.82 7.16 -0.90
CA ALA A 277 30.19 7.62 -1.13
C ALA A 277 31.24 6.67 -0.53
N GLU A 278 32.40 6.58 -1.18
CA GLU A 278 33.52 5.72 -0.75
C GLU A 278 34.26 6.28 0.47
N THR A 279 34.42 7.61 0.54
CA THR A 279 35.16 8.28 1.62
C THR A 279 34.23 8.88 2.67
N THR A 280 34.64 8.84 3.94
CA THR A 280 33.90 9.44 5.06
C THR A 280 33.68 10.94 4.87
N GLU A 281 34.63 11.66 4.27
CA GLU A 281 34.50 13.10 3.98
C GLU A 281 33.34 13.40 3.04
N ASN A 282 33.20 12.61 1.96
CA ASN A 282 32.10 12.77 1.01
C ASN A 282 30.75 12.32 1.60
N GLN A 283 30.76 11.29 2.45
CA GLN A 283 29.57 10.90 3.23
C GLN A 283 29.13 12.03 4.17
N ASN A 284 30.08 12.70 4.83
CA ASN A 284 29.81 13.85 5.69
C ASN A 284 29.28 15.05 4.89
N LEU A 285 29.81 15.33 3.70
CA LEU A 285 29.24 16.34 2.81
C LEU A 285 27.76 16.04 2.49
N GLY A 286 27.45 14.78 2.16
CA GLY A 286 26.07 14.33 1.96
C GLY A 286 25.18 14.57 3.18
N ALA A 287 25.68 14.26 4.38
CA ALA A 287 24.99 14.52 5.65
C ALA A 287 24.74 16.02 5.88
N ILE A 288 25.73 16.88 5.60
CA ILE A 288 25.59 18.34 5.73
C ILE A 288 24.44 18.85 4.86
N TYR A 289 24.33 18.44 3.59
CA TYR A 289 23.23 18.88 2.73
C TYR A 289 21.85 18.44 3.24
N VAL A 290 21.77 17.22 3.81
CA VAL A 290 20.54 16.72 4.45
C VAL A 290 20.17 17.59 5.65
N LEU A 291 21.13 17.88 6.53
CA LEU A 291 20.91 18.70 7.72
C LEU A 291 20.53 20.13 7.35
N THR A 292 21.18 20.73 6.36
CA THR A 292 20.82 22.05 5.83
C THR A 292 19.37 22.10 5.39
N ALA A 293 18.90 21.12 4.61
CA ALA A 293 17.49 21.06 4.19
C ALA A 293 16.53 20.85 5.38
N LEU A 294 16.93 20.09 6.42
CA LEU A 294 16.14 19.91 7.63
C LEU A 294 15.93 21.21 8.41
N THR A 295 16.93 22.09 8.47
CA THR A 295 16.78 23.40 9.15
C THR A 295 15.69 24.28 8.54
N LEU A 296 15.32 24.08 7.27
CA LEU A 296 14.28 24.87 6.58
C LEU A 296 12.85 24.40 6.89
N VAL A 297 12.71 23.24 7.55
CA VAL A 297 11.42 22.58 7.82
C VAL A 297 11.20 22.23 9.29
N ASN A 298 12.24 22.23 10.11
CA ASN A 298 12.17 21.92 11.53
C ASN A 298 12.88 23.02 12.36
N SER A 299 12.14 23.69 13.23
CA SER A 299 12.65 24.80 14.05
C SER A 299 13.69 24.37 15.09
N GLU A 300 13.58 23.16 15.63
CA GLU A 300 14.56 22.64 16.58
C GLU A 300 15.89 22.36 15.89
N ALA A 301 15.86 21.78 14.68
CA ALA A 301 17.03 21.60 13.85
C ALA A 301 17.69 22.95 13.48
N ALA A 302 16.90 23.97 13.14
CA ALA A 302 17.40 25.30 12.83
C ALA A 302 18.10 25.97 14.03
N ASN A 303 17.55 25.81 15.24
CA ASN A 303 18.14 26.33 16.46
C ASN A 303 19.41 25.58 16.87
N ALA A 304 19.47 24.27 16.64
CA ALA A 304 20.63 23.43 16.94
C ALA A 304 21.78 23.64 15.95
N LEU A 305 21.47 23.93 14.67
CA LEU A 305 22.44 24.08 13.58
C LEU A 305 22.28 25.44 12.87
N PRO A 306 22.47 26.57 13.56
CA PRO A 306 22.15 27.90 13.04
C PRO A 306 23.04 28.30 11.85
N TRP A 307 24.28 27.83 11.79
CA TRP A 307 25.18 28.11 10.67
C TRP A 307 24.71 27.44 9.36
N LEU A 308 24.11 26.24 9.44
CA LEU A 308 23.52 25.60 8.27
C LEU A 308 22.28 26.35 7.81
N PHE A 309 21.41 26.73 8.75
CA PHE A 309 20.23 27.53 8.44
C PHE A 309 20.59 28.85 7.75
N GLN A 310 21.56 29.59 8.30
CA GLN A 310 22.03 30.87 7.73
C GLN A 310 22.66 30.71 6.35
N SER A 311 23.25 29.56 6.02
CA SER A 311 23.86 29.32 4.71
C SER A 311 22.84 29.23 3.56
N VAL A 312 21.56 29.07 3.89
CA VAL A 312 20.47 28.83 2.93
C VAL A 312 19.25 29.73 3.15
N ILE A 313 19.42 30.91 3.73
CA ILE A 313 18.36 31.94 3.79
C ILE A 313 18.71 33.11 2.90
#